data_AF-A0AAV6XNZ5-F1
#
_entry.id   AF-A0AAV6XNZ5-F1
#
_cell.length_a   1.000
_cell.length_b   1.000
_cell.length_c   1.000
_cell.angle_alpha   90.00
_cell.angle_beta   90.00
_cell.angle_gamma   90.00
#
_symmetry.space_group_name_H-M   'P 1'
#
loop_
_entity.id
_entity.type
_entity.pdbx_description
1 polymer ?
#
loop_
_entity_poly.entity_id
_entity_poly.type
_entity_poly.pdbx_seq_one_letter_code
_entity_poly.pdbx_strand_id
1 'polypeptide(L)'
;MSLLFLSCILSISFFTSTHAAIFDVTNRCSYTVWATASPSGGRRLDPGQTWQVNVAPGTIKARIWARTNCNFNGSGRGQCETGDCNSQLECQGYGRPPLGRVMADHPRP
;
A
#
# COMPACT_ATOMS: atom_id res chain seq x y z
N MET A 1 -16.66 26.16 -36.71
CA MET A 1 -16.93 24.73 -36.48
C MET A 1 -15.67 23.89 -36.28
N SER A 2 -14.64 23.99 -37.14
CA SER A 2 -13.43 23.13 -37.05
C SER A 2 -12.58 23.33 -35.78
N LEU A 3 -12.43 24.58 -35.30
CA LEU A 3 -11.69 24.89 -34.06
C LEU A 3 -12.41 24.39 -32.79
N LEU A 4 -13.74 24.45 -32.77
CA LEU A 4 -14.56 23.91 -31.67
C LEU A 4 -14.47 22.38 -31.62
N PHE A 5 -14.46 21.74 -32.79
CA PHE A 5 -14.26 20.29 -32.91
C PHE A 5 -12.87 19.87 -32.42
N LEU A 6 -11.81 20.58 -32.83
CA LEU A 6 -10.44 20.31 -32.39
C LEU A 6 -10.27 20.54 -30.88
N SER A 7 -10.88 21.61 -30.34
CA SER A 7 -10.90 21.88 -28.90
C SER A 7 -11.61 20.78 -28.10
N CYS A 8 -12.71 20.22 -28.62
CA CYS A 8 -13.46 19.16 -27.97
C CYS A 8 -12.70 17.81 -27.99
N ILE A 9 -12.04 17.48 -29.10
CA ILE A 9 -11.19 16.29 -29.20
C ILE A 9 -10.01 16.39 -28.22
N LEU A 10 -9.41 17.57 -28.09
CA LEU A 10 -8.30 17.80 -27.16
C LEU A 10 -8.75 17.65 -25.69
N SER A 11 -9.92 18.19 -25.32
CA SER A 11 -10.44 18.03 -23.95
C SER A 11 -10.86 16.59 -23.63
N ILE A 12 -11.39 15.82 -24.58
CA ILE A 12 -11.72 14.40 -24.39
C ILE A 12 -10.44 13.56 -24.14
N SER A 13 -9.33 13.94 -24.78
CA SER A 13 -8.04 13.25 -24.67
C SER A 13 -7.40 13.38 -23.27
N PHE A 14 -7.86 14.32 -22.43
CA PHE A 14 -7.35 14.52 -21.07
C PHE A 14 -8.14 13.77 -19.98
N PHE A 15 -9.21 13.04 -20.32
CA PHE A 15 -9.94 12.25 -19.33
C PHE A 15 -9.27 10.90 -19.09
N THR A 16 -8.41 10.84 -18.07
CA THR A 16 -7.89 9.57 -17.54
C THR A 16 -8.83 9.03 -16.46
N SER A 17 -9.54 7.94 -16.73
CA SER A 17 -10.30 7.21 -15.71
C SER A 17 -9.39 6.26 -14.96
N THR A 18 -9.38 6.32 -13.64
CA THR A 18 -8.64 5.38 -12.78
C THR A 18 -9.61 4.73 -11.80
N HIS A 19 -9.39 3.46 -11.49
CA HIS A 19 -10.24 2.70 -10.56
C HIS A 19 -9.55 2.58 -9.20
N ALA A 20 -10.34 2.60 -8.13
CA ALA A 20 -9.86 2.24 -6.80
C ALA A 20 -9.59 0.73 -6.77
N ALA A 21 -8.56 0.33 -6.03
CA ALA A 21 -8.25 -1.08 -5.84
C ALA A 21 -8.26 -1.42 -4.36
N ILE A 22 -8.87 -2.54 -4.01
CA ILE A 22 -8.86 -3.10 -2.66
C ILE A 22 -7.90 -4.29 -2.66
N PHE A 23 -7.09 -4.45 -1.62
CA PHE A 23 -6.21 -5.61 -1.45
C PHE A 23 -6.42 -6.25 -0.09
N ASP A 24 -6.60 -7.56 -0.06
CA ASP A 24 -6.62 -8.34 1.16
C ASP A 24 -5.20 -8.82 1.47
N VAL A 25 -4.58 -8.18 2.45
CA VAL A 25 -3.22 -8.48 2.89
C VAL A 25 -3.26 -9.48 4.04
N THR A 26 -2.89 -10.72 3.78
CA THR A 26 -2.98 -11.82 4.75
C THR A 26 -1.61 -12.24 5.25
N ASN A 27 -1.48 -12.35 6.57
CA ASN A 27 -0.32 -12.99 7.20
C ASN A 27 -0.52 -14.50 7.28
N ARG A 28 0.17 -15.26 6.42
CA ARG A 28 0.19 -16.73 6.46
C ARG A 28 1.42 -17.30 7.19
N CYS A 29 2.26 -16.44 7.77
CA CYS A 29 3.39 -16.88 8.58
C CYS A 29 2.90 -17.36 9.96
N SER A 30 3.68 -18.22 10.60
CA SER A 30 3.41 -18.69 11.98
C SER A 30 3.78 -17.68 13.07
N TYR A 31 4.20 -16.47 12.69
CA TYR A 31 4.61 -15.39 13.58
C TYR A 31 3.97 -14.07 13.16
N THR A 32 3.91 -13.11 14.09
CA THR A 32 3.40 -11.75 13.84
C THR A 32 4.28 -10.99 12.85
N VAL A 33 3.64 -10.29 11.92
CA VAL A 33 4.28 -9.35 11.01
C VAL A 33 3.63 -7.97 11.10
N TRP A 34 4.36 -6.93 10.71
CA TRP A 34 3.80 -5.59 10.54
C TRP A 34 3.69 -5.31 9.04
N ALA A 35 2.54 -5.68 8.48
CA ALA A 35 2.22 -5.43 7.09
C ALA A 35 2.22 -3.92 6.82
N THR A 36 2.73 -3.55 5.66
CA THR A 36 2.83 -2.17 5.23
C THR A 36 2.32 -2.07 3.81
N ALA A 37 1.53 -1.04 3.53
CA ALA A 37 1.17 -0.64 2.20
C ALA A 37 1.53 0.85 2.04
N SER A 38 2.49 1.19 1.20
CA SER A 38 2.83 2.60 0.93
C SER A 38 2.06 3.06 -0.31
N PRO A 39 1.32 4.19 -0.27
CA PRO A 39 1.20 5.17 0.84
C PRO A 39 0.05 4.91 1.84
N SER A 40 -0.63 3.75 1.79
CA SER A 40 -1.80 3.41 2.62
C SER A 40 -1.54 3.03 4.10
N GLY A 41 -0.33 3.25 4.65
CA GLY A 41 0.00 3.02 6.05
C GLY A 41 0.54 1.62 6.40
N GLY A 42 0.32 1.18 7.65
CA GLY A 42 0.80 -0.12 8.12
C GLY A 42 0.01 -0.65 9.33
N ARG A 43 -0.05 -1.98 9.45
CA ARG A 43 -0.84 -2.67 10.47
C ARG A 43 -0.12 -3.92 10.98
N ARG A 44 -0.20 -4.15 12.30
CA ARG A 44 0.22 -5.41 12.92
C ARG A 44 -0.77 -6.51 12.55
N LEU A 45 -0.26 -7.63 12.05
CA LEU A 45 -1.01 -8.82 11.69
C LEU A 45 -0.44 -10.04 12.43
N ASP A 46 -1.22 -10.61 13.31
CA ASP A 46 -0.94 -11.93 13.88
C ASP A 46 -1.15 -13.05 12.85
N PRO A 47 -0.65 -14.26 13.10
CA PRO A 47 -0.84 -15.40 12.20
C PRO A 47 -2.31 -15.59 11.81
N GLY A 48 -2.57 -15.69 10.51
CA GLY A 48 -3.90 -15.87 9.93
C GLY A 48 -4.74 -14.60 9.82
N GLN A 49 -4.29 -13.45 10.32
CA GLN A 49 -5.04 -12.21 10.19
C GLN A 49 -4.90 -11.59 8.80
N THR A 50 -5.98 -10.92 8.37
CA THR A 50 -6.06 -10.20 7.10
C THR A 50 -6.34 -8.72 7.34
N TRP A 51 -5.69 -7.87 6.57
CA TRP A 51 -5.94 -6.44 6.50
C TRP A 51 -6.35 -6.03 5.10
N GLN A 52 -7.56 -5.50 4.99
CA GLN A 52 -8.05 -4.91 3.77
C GLN A 52 -7.47 -3.50 3.60
N VAL A 53 -6.69 -3.31 2.54
CA VAL A 53 -6.06 -2.05 2.15
C VAL A 53 -6.84 -1.46 0.99
N ASN A 54 -7.35 -0.24 1.17
CA ASN A 54 -7.95 0.52 0.08
C ASN A 54 -6.88 1.42 -0.56
N VAL A 55 -6.67 1.26 -1.86
CA VAL A 55 -5.71 2.02 -2.65
C VAL A 55 -6.49 2.96 -3.54
N ALA A 56 -6.26 4.26 -3.32
CA ALA A 56 -6.95 5.31 -4.06
C ALA A 56 -6.67 5.22 -5.58
N PRO A 57 -7.64 5.58 -6.43
CA PRO A 57 -7.44 5.65 -7.87
C PRO A 57 -6.23 6.52 -8.22
N GLY A 58 -5.45 6.10 -9.22
CA GLY A 58 -4.27 6.85 -9.68
C GLY A 58 -3.04 6.74 -8.78
N THR A 59 -3.08 5.91 -7.72
CA THR A 59 -1.90 5.64 -6.90
C THR A 59 -0.80 4.98 -7.74
N ILE A 60 0.36 5.64 -7.82
CA ILE A 60 1.54 5.11 -8.51
C ILE A 60 2.59 4.64 -7.50
N LYS A 61 3.49 3.75 -7.95
CA LYS A 61 4.64 3.30 -7.16
C LYS A 61 4.29 2.64 -5.81
N ALA A 62 3.05 2.15 -5.68
CA ALA A 62 2.57 1.45 -4.50
C ALA A 62 3.39 0.19 -4.23
N ARG A 63 3.62 -0.13 -2.95
CA ARG A 63 4.25 -1.38 -2.54
C ARG A 63 3.59 -1.89 -1.27
N ILE A 64 3.48 -3.22 -1.19
CA ILE A 64 3.04 -3.95 -0.02
C ILE A 64 4.15 -4.91 0.41
N TRP A 65 4.53 -4.90 1.69
CA TRP A 65 5.55 -5.80 2.24
C TRP A 65 5.31 -6.10 3.72
N ALA A 66 5.97 -7.15 4.23
CA ALA A 66 6.02 -7.48 5.65
C ALA A 66 7.27 -6.87 6.31
N ARG A 67 7.10 -6.41 7.55
CA ARG A 67 8.17 -6.08 8.49
C ARG A 67 8.14 -7.05 9.66
N THR A 68 9.30 -7.35 10.23
CA THR A 68 9.40 -8.28 11.37
C THR A 68 10.07 -7.62 12.57
N ASN A 69 9.75 -8.19 13.75
CA ASN A 69 10.33 -7.79 15.04
C ASN A 69 10.26 -6.27 15.26
N CYS A 70 9.06 -5.70 15.10
CA CYS A 70 8.86 -4.26 15.27
C CYS A 70 8.41 -3.91 16.67
N ASN A 71 8.84 -2.75 17.15
CA ASN A 71 8.32 -2.15 18.37
C ASN A 71 7.99 -0.69 18.12
N PHE A 72 6.72 -0.31 18.28
CA PHE A 72 6.21 1.05 18.10
C PHE A 72 5.59 1.55 19.40
N ASN A 73 5.81 2.83 19.70
CA ASN A 73 5.14 3.52 20.79
C ASN A 73 3.74 4.02 20.38
N GLY A 74 3.00 4.62 21.32
CA GLY A 74 1.66 5.16 21.06
C GLY A 74 1.58 6.29 20.03
N SER A 75 2.71 6.90 19.65
CA SER A 75 2.79 7.89 18.57
C SER A 75 3.08 7.28 17.19
N GLY A 76 3.13 5.94 17.09
CA GLY A 76 3.47 5.24 15.85
C GLY A 76 4.94 5.33 15.46
N ARG A 77 5.82 5.73 16.38
CA ARG A 77 7.28 5.77 16.19
C ARG A 77 7.94 4.56 16.83
N GLY A 78 8.94 4.01 16.16
CA GLY A 78 9.49 2.72 16.56
C GLY A 78 10.55 2.22 15.60
N GLN A 79 10.85 0.93 15.65
CA GLN A 79 11.80 0.34 14.72
C GLN A 79 11.43 -1.11 14.44
N CYS A 80 11.66 -1.54 13.20
CA CYS A 80 11.63 -2.93 12.78
C CYS A 80 13.04 -3.43 12.46
N GLU A 81 13.27 -4.73 12.65
CA GLU A 81 14.52 -5.36 12.27
C GLU A 81 14.65 -5.51 10.74
N THR A 82 13.55 -5.88 10.07
CA THR A 82 13.49 -6.00 8.62
C THR A 82 12.38 -5.13 8.03
N GLY A 83 12.60 -4.60 6.82
CA GLY A 83 11.62 -3.81 6.11
C GLY A 83 11.26 -2.46 6.75
N ASP A 84 12.05 -1.96 7.70
CA ASP A 84 11.82 -0.68 8.36
C ASP A 84 11.78 0.49 7.37
N CYS A 85 10.90 1.47 7.62
CA CYS A 85 10.64 2.59 6.72
C CYS A 85 10.86 3.95 7.41
N ASN A 86 12.06 4.14 7.97
CA ASN A 86 12.43 5.33 8.76
C ASN A 86 11.70 5.41 10.09
N SER A 87 11.61 4.29 10.79
CA SER A 87 11.14 4.25 12.18
C SER A 87 9.68 4.70 12.39
N GLN A 88 8.83 4.54 11.36
CA GLN A 88 7.41 4.90 11.39
C GLN A 88 6.53 3.67 11.20
N LEU A 89 5.39 3.63 11.89
CA LEU A 89 4.35 2.63 11.66
C LEU A 89 3.72 2.82 10.28
N GLU A 90 3.39 4.06 9.93
CA GLU A 90 2.83 4.45 8.64
C GLU A 90 3.94 4.90 7.68
N CYS A 91 4.27 4.03 6.73
CA CYS A 91 5.35 4.28 5.80
C CYS A 91 4.91 5.21 4.66
N GLN A 92 5.64 6.32 4.50
CA GLN A 92 5.48 7.26 3.37
C GLN A 92 6.38 6.91 2.17
N GLY A 93 7.15 5.84 2.27
CA GLY A 93 8.11 5.43 1.25
C GLY A 93 8.54 3.97 1.42
N TYR A 94 9.60 3.57 0.73
CA TYR A 94 10.05 2.19 0.72
C TYR A 94 10.73 1.76 2.02
N GLY A 95 10.53 0.49 2.39
CA GLY A 95 11.28 -0.15 3.46
C GLY A 95 12.73 -0.46 3.06
N ARG A 96 13.59 -0.62 4.07
CA ARG A 96 14.97 -1.06 3.91
C ARG A 96 15.04 -2.58 3.67
N PRO A 97 15.78 -3.06 2.66
CA PRO A 97 16.01 -4.48 2.45
C PRO A 97 16.69 -5.15 3.67
N PRO A 98 16.45 -6.45 3.92
CA PRO A 98 15.53 -7.32 3.18
C PRO A 98 14.05 -7.00 3.47
N LEU A 99 13.20 -7.16 2.45
CA LEU A 99 11.75 -6.95 2.57
C LEU A 99 11.04 -8.30 2.71
N GLY A 100 10.21 -8.44 3.75
CA GLY A 100 9.36 -9.61 3.91
C GLY A 100 8.21 -9.62 2.89
N ARG A 101 7.71 -10.81 2.58
CA ARG A 101 6.52 -10.98 1.74
C ARG A 101 5.26 -11.11 2.59
N VAL A 102 4.17 -10.58 2.08
CA VAL A 102 2.80 -10.87 2.52
C VAL A 102 2.02 -11.40 1.32
N MET A 103 0.96 -12.16 1.58
CA MET A 103 0.00 -12.43 0.53
C MET A 103 -0.91 -11.22 0.37
N ALA A 104 -1.01 -10.69 -0.84
CA ALA A 104 -1.89 -9.58 -1.16
C ALA A 104 -2.73 -9.98 -2.36
N ASP A 105 -4.00 -10.30 -2.11
CA ASP A 105 -4.94 -10.70 -3.14
C ASP A 105 -5.87 -9.52 -3.47
N HIS A 106 -6.15 -9.29 -4.75
CA HIS A 106 -7.20 -8.36 -5.16
C HIS A 106 -8.54 -9.10 -5.08
N PRO A 107 -9.50 -8.69 -4.23
CA PRO A 107 -10.80 -9.34 -4.17
C PRO A 107 -11.43 -9.28 -5.56
N ARG A 108 -11.74 -10.44 -6.13
CA ARG A 108 -12.50 -10.46 -7.38
C ARG A 108 -13.92 -9.97 -7.07
N PRO A 109 -14.48 -9.05 -7.87
CA PRO A 109 -15.88 -8.66 -7.74
C PRO A 109 -16.81 -9.85 -7.97
#